data_AF-A0A2T2UPG4-F1
#
_entry.id   AF-A0A2T2UPG4-F1
#
_cell.length_a   1.000
_cell.length_b   1.000
_cell.length_c   1.000
_cell.angle_alpha   90.00
_cell.angle_beta   90.00
_cell.angle_gamma   90.00
#
_symmetry.space_group_name_H-M   'P 1'
#
loop_
_entity.id
_entity.type
_entity.pdbx_description
1 polymer ?
#
loop_
_entity_poly.entity_id
_entity_poly.type
_entity_poly.pdbx_seq_one_letter_code
_entity_poly.pdbx_strand_id
1 'polypeptide(L)'
;MHLEEFKKEAPTDFSVCDRPGQDCYKYCLQGKGCTLGVLFETSTCVCFEWLRENGQMVEYRPEIRYKAWSKRKVARLVADGWWEPTDADGVAA
;
A
#
# COMPACT_ATOMS: atom_id res chain seq x y z
N MET A 1 28.21 5.21 1.04
CA MET A 1 27.06 5.94 0.48
C MET A 1 25.89 5.70 1.42
N HIS A 2 25.54 6.70 2.23
CA HIS A 2 24.41 6.61 3.17
C HIS A 2 23.10 6.65 2.38
N LEU A 3 22.25 5.64 2.51
CA LEU A 3 20.88 5.71 2.00
C LEU A 3 20.14 6.78 2.81
N GLU A 4 19.88 7.91 2.16
CA GLU A 4 19.04 8.97 2.71
C GLU A 4 17.69 8.39 3.13
N GLU A 5 17.33 8.62 4.40
CA GLU A 5 16.06 8.25 4.98
C GLU A 5 14.92 8.87 4.19
N PHE A 6 14.32 8.07 3.30
CA PHE A 6 13.13 8.42 2.53
C PHE A 6 11.97 8.64 3.51
N LYS A 7 11.82 9.86 4.04
CA LYS A 7 10.66 10.28 4.84
C LYS A 7 9.40 10.24 3.95
N LYS A 8 8.73 9.10 3.96
CA LYS A 8 7.40 8.91 3.37
C LYS A 8 6.35 9.30 4.39
N GLU A 9 6.25 10.59 4.72
CA GLU A 9 5.14 11.08 5.55
C GLU A 9 3.82 10.94 4.76
N ALA A 10 2.72 10.66 5.46
CA ALA A 10 1.39 10.61 4.87
C ALA A 10 0.96 12.02 4.42
N PRO A 11 0.10 12.15 3.39
CA PRO A 11 -0.43 13.45 2.97
C PRO A 11 -1.09 14.19 4.15
N THR A 12 -0.97 15.51 4.19
CA THR A 12 -1.43 16.36 5.31
C THR A 12 -2.93 16.23 5.64
N ASP A 13 -3.74 15.79 4.68
CA ASP A 13 -5.19 15.59 4.83
C ASP A 13 -5.59 14.11 4.99
N PHE A 14 -4.62 13.22 5.19
CA PHE A 14 -4.90 11.80 5.42
C PHE A 14 -5.29 11.58 6.88
N SER A 15 -6.59 11.47 7.13
CA SER A 15 -7.07 10.87 8.38
C SER A 15 -6.86 9.36 8.29
N VAL A 16 -5.96 8.85 9.13
CA VAL A 16 -5.85 7.41 9.38
C VAL A 16 -7.24 6.91 9.78
N CYS A 17 -7.77 5.90 9.10
CA CYS A 17 -8.96 5.21 9.60
C CYS A 17 -8.65 4.66 10.99
N ASP A 18 -9.48 4.97 11.99
CA ASP A 18 -9.34 4.51 13.39
C ASP A 18 -9.33 2.97 13.51
N ARG A 19 -9.60 2.24 12.42
CA ARG A 19 -9.57 0.78 12.35
C ARG A 19 -8.65 0.30 11.22
N PRO A 20 -7.32 0.31 11.42
CA PRO A 20 -6.39 -0.43 10.58
C PRO A 20 -6.74 -1.92 10.59
N GLY A 21 -6.68 -2.59 9.43
CA GLY A 21 -6.75 -4.06 9.39
C GLY A 21 -8.14 -4.70 9.50
N GLN A 22 -9.20 -4.04 9.05
CA GLN A 22 -10.52 -4.70 8.96
C GLN A 22 -10.73 -5.44 7.63
N ASP A 23 -9.69 -6.02 7.01
CA ASP A 23 -9.72 -6.83 5.77
C ASP A 23 -10.54 -6.28 4.58
N CYS A 24 -11.02 -5.04 4.64
CA CYS A 24 -11.86 -4.41 3.64
C CYS A 24 -11.00 -3.73 2.57
N TYR A 25 -10.00 -4.44 2.06
CA TYR A 25 -9.25 -3.96 0.90
C TYR A 25 -10.09 -4.18 -0.35
N LYS A 26 -10.08 -3.21 -1.26
CA LYS A 26 -10.73 -3.39 -2.57
C LYS A 26 -10.03 -4.46 -3.40
N TYR A 27 -8.71 -4.46 -3.33
CA TYR A 27 -7.79 -5.38 -3.97
C TYR A 27 -6.40 -5.18 -3.35
N CYS A 28 -5.46 -6.04 -3.71
CA CYS A 28 -4.08 -5.96 -3.28
C CYS A 28 -3.15 -5.70 -4.45
N LEU A 29 -2.01 -5.07 -4.19
CA LEU A 29 -0.88 -5.01 -5.10
C LEU A 29 0.23 -5.89 -4.52
N GLN A 30 0.61 -6.94 -5.24
CA GLN A 30 1.67 -7.85 -4.84
C GLN A 30 2.87 -7.67 -5.76
N GLY A 31 4.06 -7.63 -5.20
CA GLY A 31 5.26 -7.40 -5.99
C GLY A 31 6.50 -7.34 -5.13
N LYS A 32 7.60 -7.90 -5.62
CA LYS A 32 8.91 -7.87 -4.93
C LYS A 32 8.87 -8.37 -3.49
N GLY A 33 8.07 -9.41 -3.24
CA GLY A 33 7.86 -9.97 -1.89
C GLY A 33 7.03 -9.08 -0.97
N CYS A 34 6.49 -7.96 -1.45
CA CYS A 34 5.68 -7.04 -0.68
C CYS A 34 4.20 -7.18 -1.05
N THR A 35 3.32 -6.84 -0.11
CA THR A 35 1.87 -6.77 -0.33
C THR A 35 1.33 -5.44 0.17
N LEU A 36 0.62 -4.74 -0.70
CA LEU A 36 -0.08 -3.50 -0.39
C LEU A 36 -1.59 -3.74 -0.48
N GLY A 37 -2.33 -3.46 0.59
CA GLY A 37 -3.79 -3.51 0.60
C GLY A 37 -4.37 -2.18 0.16
N VAL A 38 -5.10 -2.13 -0.95
CA VAL A 38 -5.72 -0.90 -1.44
C VAL A 38 -6.99 -0.63 -0.64
N LEU A 39 -6.99 0.50 0.09
CA LEU A 39 -8.07 0.91 0.97
C LEU A 39 -9.16 1.62 0.15
N PHE A 40 -8.77 2.66 -0.57
CA PHE A 40 -9.64 3.46 -1.40
C PHE A 40 -8.86 4.22 -2.47
N GLU A 41 -9.60 4.78 -3.41
CA GLU A 41 -9.04 5.62 -4.46
C GLU A 41 -9.77 6.95 -4.48
N THR A 42 -9.02 8.03 -4.62
CA THR A 42 -9.58 9.35 -4.92
C THR A 42 -9.66 9.53 -6.44
N SER A 43 -9.97 10.74 -6.92
CA SER A 43 -9.89 11.06 -8.35
C SER A 43 -8.45 10.98 -8.89
N THR A 44 -7.43 11.18 -8.04
CA THR A 44 -6.02 11.32 -8.46
C THR A 44 -5.07 10.30 -7.84
N CYS A 45 -5.45 9.70 -6.71
CA CYS A 45 -4.57 8.84 -5.91
C CYS A 45 -5.20 7.49 -5.60
N VAL A 46 -4.33 6.49 -5.39
CA VAL A 46 -4.62 5.21 -4.76
C VAL A 46 -4.02 5.26 -3.36
N CYS A 47 -4.86 5.04 -2.35
CA CYS A 47 -4.48 4.98 -0.94
C CYS A 47 -4.43 3.52 -0.50
N PHE A 48 -3.33 3.11 0.12
CA PHE A 48 -3.10 1.72 0.48
C PHE A 48 -2.34 1.61 1.80
N GLU A 49 -2.45 0.44 2.40
CA GLU A 49 -1.71 0.02 3.58
C GLU A 49 -0.62 -0.97 3.17
N TRP A 50 0.58 -0.81 3.70
CA TRP A 50 1.64 -1.81 3.58
C TRP A 50 1.33 -2.97 4.53
N LEU A 51 1.12 -4.18 3.99
CA LEU A 51 0.67 -5.35 4.75
C LEU A 51 1.78 -6.34 5.02
N ARG A 52 2.54 -6.71 3.98
CA ARG A 52 3.58 -7.73 4.08
C ARG A 52 4.88 -7.31 3.41
N GLU A 53 5.99 -7.78 3.95
CA GLU A 53 7.32 -7.78 3.34
C GLU A 53 7.94 -9.16 3.50
N ASN A 54 8.44 -9.73 2.41
CA ASN A 54 9.00 -11.08 2.34
C ASN A 54 8.08 -12.16 2.93
N GLY A 55 6.77 -12.01 2.70
CA GLY A 55 5.75 -12.93 3.23
C GLY A 55 5.40 -12.75 4.71
N GLN A 56 6.08 -11.85 5.43
CA GLN A 56 5.80 -11.55 6.84
C GLN A 56 4.97 -10.28 6.96
N MET A 57 4.07 -10.24 7.94
CA MET A 57 3.27 -9.04 8.22
C MET A 57 4.18 -7.93 8.75
N VAL A 58 4.02 -6.70 8.23
CA VAL A 58 4.83 -5.59 8.69
C VAL A 58 4.37 -5.11 10.05
N GLU A 59 5.30 -4.95 10.98
CA GLU A 59 5.05 -4.45 12.34
C GLU A 59 5.13 -2.91 12.43
N TYR A 60 5.17 -2.23 11.28
CA TYR A 60 5.27 -0.79 11.24
C TYR A 60 4.05 -0.13 11.88
N ARG A 61 4.28 1.02 12.52
CA ARG A 61 3.18 1.83 13.03
C ARG A 61 2.29 2.30 11.86
N PRO A 62 0.98 2.51 12.08
CA PRO A 62 0.06 2.85 10.99
C PRO A 62 0.49 4.04 10.14
N GLU A 63 1.10 5.07 10.74
CA GLU A 63 1.60 6.28 10.06
C GLU A 63 2.68 5.95 9.01
N ILE A 64 3.39 4.83 9.20
CA ILE A 64 4.41 4.34 8.29
C ILE A 64 3.80 3.40 7.25
N ARG A 65 2.81 2.58 7.63
CA ARG A 65 2.13 1.63 6.74
C ARG A 65 1.28 2.31 5.68
N TYR A 66 0.58 3.39 6.03
CA TYR A 66 -0.29 4.07 5.09
C TYR A 66 0.49 4.93 4.10
N LYS A 67 0.11 4.81 2.83
CA LYS A 67 0.73 5.52 1.72
C LYS A 67 -0.33 5.86 0.68
N ALA A 68 -0.07 6.94 -0.06
CA ALA A 68 -0.85 7.32 -1.22
C ALA A 68 0.09 7.51 -2.41
N TRP A 69 -0.24 6.88 -3.54
CA TRP A 69 0.45 7.09 -4.83
C TRP A 69 -0.54 7.63 -5.85
N SER A 70 -0.07 8.44 -6.81
CA SER A 70 -0.93 8.88 -7.91
C SER A 70 -1.36 7.68 -8.76
N LYS A 71 -2.59 7.69 -9.29
CA LYS A 71 -3.08 6.61 -10.17
C LYS A 71 -2.18 6.38 -11.37
N ARG A 72 -1.63 7.46 -11.94
CA ARG A 72 -0.67 7.39 -13.04
C ARG A 72 0.59 6.61 -12.66
N LYS A 73 1.10 6.82 -11.43
CA LYS A 73 2.26 6.08 -10.93
C LYS A 73 1.91 4.61 -10.73
N VAL A 74 0.76 4.31 -10.11
CA VAL A 74 0.31 2.93 -9.90
C VAL A 74 0.14 2.20 -11.23
N ALA A 75 -0.60 2.79 -12.18
CA ALA A 75 -0.82 2.22 -13.50
C ALA A 75 0.49 1.95 -14.24
N ARG A 76 1.46 2.87 -14.15
CA ARG A 76 2.79 2.66 -14.72
C ARG A 76 3.51 1.48 -14.06
N LEU A 77 3.56 1.43 -12.73
CA LEU A 77 4.25 0.34 -12.04
C LEU A 77 3.61 -1.02 -12.29
N VAL A 78 2.28 -1.07 -12.44
CA VAL A 78 1.57 -2.29 -12.83
C VAL A 78 1.91 -2.68 -14.27
N ALA A 79 1.86 -1.73 -15.22
CA ALA A 79 2.23 -1.98 -16.61
C ALA A 79 3.70 -2.41 -16.77
N ASP A 80 4.59 -1.88 -15.93
CA ASP A 80 6.01 -2.22 -15.88
C ASP A 80 6.27 -3.57 -15.15
N GLY A 81 5.22 -4.25 -14.65
CA GLY A 81 5.32 -5.55 -13.97
C GLY A 81 5.91 -5.50 -12.56
N TRP A 82 5.98 -4.31 -11.94
CA TRP A 82 6.47 -4.16 -10.56
C TRP A 82 5.45 -4.58 -9.53
N TRP A 83 4.17 -4.41 -9.85
CA TRP A 83 3.05 -4.77 -9.00
C TRP A 83 2.00 -5.51 -9.83
N GLU A 84 1.48 -6.58 -9.26
CA GLU A 84 0.38 -7.36 -9.80
C GLU A 84 -0.86 -7.12 -8.93
N PRO A 85 -1.99 -6.65 -9.52
CA PRO A 85 -3.26 -6.57 -8.82
C PRO A 85 -3.78 -7.98 -8.53
N THR A 86 -4.14 -8.23 -7.28
CA THR A 86 -4.75 -9.49 -6.83
C THR A 86 -6.01 -9.20 -6.01
N ASP A 87 -6.95 -10.13 -6.00
CA ASP A 87 -8.17 -9.98 -5.20
C ASP A 87 -7.84 -9.98 -3.69
N ALA A 88 -8.58 -9.17 -2.93
CA ALA A 88 -8.39 -9.06 -1.49
C ALA A 88 -8.73 -10.37 -0.75
N ASP A 89 -9.60 -11.20 -1.33
CA ASP A 89 -9.98 -12.51 -0.80
C ASP A 89 -8.80 -13.51 -0.74
N GLY A 90 -7.71 -13.24 -1.47
CA GLY A 90 -6.48 -14.03 -1.43
C GLY A 90 -5.52 -13.68 -0.28
N VAL A 91 -5.83 -12.67 0.55
CA VAL A 91 -5.00 -12.28 1.70
C VAL A 91 -5.44 -12.98 3.00
N ALA A 92 -6.60 -13.64 2.97
CA ALA A 92 -7.11 -14.48 4.05
C ALA A 92 -6.67 -15.95 3.88
N ALA A 93 -5.43 -16.24 4.26
CA ALA A 93 -4.99 -17.53 4.81
C ALA A 93 -3.64 -17.36 5.54
#